data_AF-A0A924MU57-F1
#
_entry.id   AF-A0A924MU57-F1
#
_cell.length_a   1.000
_cell.length_b   1.000
_cell.length_c   1.000
_cell.angle_alpha   90.00
_cell.angle_beta   90.00
_cell.angle_gamma   90.00
#
_symmetry.space_group_name_H-M   'P 1'
#
loop_
_entity.id
_entity.type
_entity.pdbx_description
1 polymer ?
#
loop_
_entity_poly.entity_id
_entity_poly.type
_entity_poly.pdbx_seq_one_letter_code
_entity_poly.pdbx_strand_id
1 'polypeptide(L)'
;MSELAFRRAAETDIPAMSRIRLAVRENALSNPARITEAMYRDYLDALGRGWVAELDGEIIGFSYADRTDASIWALFVDPAREGLGAGS
;
A
#
# COMPACT_ATOMS: atom_id res chain seq x y z
N MET A 1 -5.35 4.25 -23.46
CA MET A 1 -5.44 5.13 -22.28
C MET A 1 -4.97 4.28 -21.12
N SER A 2 -4.00 4.76 -20.35
CA SER A 2 -3.60 4.05 -19.13
C SER A 2 -4.74 4.18 -18.12
N GLU A 3 -5.18 3.05 -17.58
CA GLU A 3 -6.33 2.98 -16.67
C GLU A 3 -5.84 2.76 -15.25
N LEU A 4 -6.18 3.68 -14.36
CA LEU A 4 -5.96 3.52 -12.93
C LEU A 4 -7.09 2.68 -12.34
N ALA A 5 -6.76 1.47 -11.91
CA ALA A 5 -7.70 0.55 -11.30
C ALA A 5 -7.41 0.36 -9.82
N PHE A 6 -8.46 0.16 -9.02
CA PHE A 6 -8.35 -0.16 -7.61
C PHE A 6 -8.96 -1.53 -7.35
N ARG A 7 -8.24 -2.37 -6.60
CA ARG A 7 -8.71 -3.70 -6.21
C ARG A 7 -8.27 -4.04 -4.79
N ARG A 8 -8.90 -5.06 -4.21
CA ARG A 8 -8.43 -5.62 -2.95
C ARG A 8 -7.01 -6.14 -3.12
N ALA A 9 -6.18 -5.85 -2.13
CA ALA A 9 -4.85 -6.40 -2.05
C ALA A 9 -4.93 -7.91 -1.79
N ALA A 10 -4.03 -8.66 -2.42
CA ALA A 10 -3.80 -10.07 -2.20
C ALA A 10 -2.38 -10.28 -1.66
N GLU A 11 -2.09 -11.46 -1.10
CA GLU A 11 -0.75 -11.77 -0.59
C GLU A 11 0.34 -11.63 -1.66
N THR A 12 0.01 -11.88 -2.93
CA THR A 12 0.92 -11.70 -4.07
C THR A 12 1.35 -10.26 -4.30
N ASP A 13 0.62 -9.28 -3.74
CA ASP A 13 0.93 -7.85 -3.88
C ASP A 13 1.94 -7.36 -2.83
N ILE A 14 2.15 -8.13 -1.75
CA ILE A 14 3.00 -7.76 -0.61
C ILE A 14 4.42 -7.33 -1.04
N PRO A 15 5.11 -8.01 -1.99
CA PRO A 15 6.41 -7.54 -2.45
C PRO A 15 6.39 -6.11 -3.02
N ALA A 16 5.37 -5.77 -3.83
CA ALA A 16 5.22 -4.43 -4.40
C ALA A 16 4.85 -3.39 -3.34
N MET A 17 3.96 -3.74 -2.41
CA MET A 17 3.59 -2.87 -1.29
C MET A 17 4.78 -2.58 -0.37
N SER A 18 5.62 -3.59 -0.10
CA SER A 18 6.86 -3.43 0.67
C SER A 18 7.86 -2.54 -0.05
N ARG A 19 8.02 -2.69 -1.37
CA ARG A 19 8.86 -1.81 -2.18
C ARG A 19 8.43 -0.35 -2.06
N ILE A 20 7.13 -0.08 -2.23
CA ILE A 20 6.57 1.28 -2.13
C ILE A 20 6.77 1.83 -0.71
N ARG A 21 6.44 1.06 0.33
CA ARG A 21 6.57 1.50 1.74
C ARG A 21 7.99 1.92 2.10
N LEU A 22 8.99 1.25 1.54
CA LEU A 22 10.40 1.52 1.78
C LEU A 22 10.95 2.66 0.89
N ALA A 23 10.27 3.01 -0.20
CA ALA A 23 10.69 4.04 -1.14
C ALA A 23 10.24 5.45 -0.76
N VAL A 24 9.15 5.59 -0.01
CA VAL A 24 8.58 6.91 0.33
C VAL A 24 9.53 7.80 1.12
N ARG A 25 9.39 9.13 0.93
CA ARG A 25 10.28 10.13 1.53
C ARG A 25 9.69 10.78 2.77
N GLU A 26 8.40 11.13 2.76
CA GLU A 26 7.74 11.86 3.86
C GLU A 26 7.60 11.02 5.13
N ASN A 27 7.38 9.71 4.98
CA ASN A 27 7.23 8.77 6.09
C ASN A 27 8.30 7.67 6.06
N ALA A 28 9.54 8.06 5.76
CA ALA A 28 10.67 7.13 5.71
C ALA A 28 10.89 6.46 7.09
N LEU A 29 11.08 5.15 7.09
CA LEU A 29 11.41 4.41 8.31
C LEU A 29 12.89 4.63 8.66
N SER A 30 13.18 4.99 9.91
CA SER A 30 14.56 5.00 10.42
C SER A 30 15.17 3.60 10.49
N ASN A 31 14.35 2.57 10.67
CA ASN A 31 14.74 1.17 10.60
C ASN A 31 13.73 0.39 9.73
N PRO A 32 14.12 -0.06 8.53
CA PRO A 32 13.28 -0.84 7.63
C PRO A 32 12.71 -2.13 8.25
N ALA A 33 13.43 -2.76 9.19
CA ALA A 33 13.01 -4.00 9.83
C ALA A 33 11.79 -3.84 10.77
N ARG A 34 11.31 -2.61 10.99
CA ARG A 34 10.09 -2.35 11.78
C ARG A 34 8.82 -2.81 11.09
N ILE A 35 8.87 -3.00 9.76
CA ILE A 35 7.77 -3.55 9.00
C ILE A 35 8.18 -4.95 8.52
N THR A 36 7.36 -5.94 8.87
CA THR A 36 7.60 -7.34 8.52
C THR A 36 6.52 -7.83 7.57
N GLU A 37 6.82 -8.89 6.82
CA GLU A 37 5.87 -9.54 5.93
C GLU A 37 4.62 -10.06 6.67
N ALA A 38 4.79 -10.52 7.91
CA ALA A 38 3.68 -10.94 8.77
C ALA A 38 2.71 -9.79 9.04
N MET A 39 3.21 -8.58 9.28
CA MET A 39 2.35 -7.41 9.48
C MET A 39 1.51 -7.11 8.24
N TYR A 40 2.05 -7.28 7.03
CA TYR A 40 1.24 -7.13 5.81
C TYR A 40 0.09 -8.15 5.78
N ARG A 41 0.39 -9.43 6.04
CA ARG A 41 -0.64 -10.49 6.09
C ARG A 41 -1.72 -10.22 7.13
N ASP A 42 -1.34 -9.81 8.33
CA ASP A 42 -2.31 -9.52 9.41
C ASP A 42 -3.28 -8.39 9.02
N TYR A 43 -2.79 -7.35 8.35
CA TYR A 43 -3.61 -6.21 7.90
C TYR A 43 -4.43 -6.48 6.63
N LEU A 44 -4.13 -7.55 5.86
CA LEU A 44 -4.95 -7.94 4.71
C LEU A 44 -6.34 -8.46 5.14
N ASP A 45 -6.46 -9.06 6.32
CA ASP A 45 -7.71 -9.70 6.75
C ASP A 45 -8.00 -9.60 8.26
N ALA A 46 -7.05 -9.99 9.12
CA ALA A 46 -7.30 -10.14 10.56
C ALA A 46 -7.53 -8.78 11.26
N LEU A 47 -6.72 -7.78 10.94
CA LEU A 47 -6.71 -6.47 11.60
C LEU A 47 -7.44 -5.40 10.78
N GLY A 48 -7.69 -5.64 9.50
CA GLY A 48 -8.13 -4.60 8.59
C GLY A 48 -8.50 -5.12 7.21
N ARG A 49 -8.35 -4.24 6.23
CA ARG A 49 -8.45 -4.59 4.82
C ARG A 49 -7.51 -3.72 4.00
N GLY A 50 -6.86 -4.34 3.01
CA GLY A 50 -5.93 -3.67 2.10
C GLY A 50 -6.50 -3.49 0.69
N TRP A 51 -6.08 -2.40 0.04
CA TRP A 51 -6.32 -2.14 -1.39
C TRP A 51 -5.04 -1.71 -2.07
N VAL A 52 -4.95 -2.00 -3.37
CA VAL A 52 -3.87 -1.55 -4.25
C VAL A 52 -4.43 -0.72 -5.39
N ALA A 53 -3.64 0.27 -5.80
CA ALA A 53 -3.84 1.06 -7.00
C ALA A 53 -2.91 0.51 -8.10
N GLU A 54 -3.48 0.10 -9.22
CA GLU A 54 -2.79 -0.53 -10.34
C GLU A 54 -2.89 0.38 -11.57
N LEU A 55 -1.75 0.63 -12.22
CA LEU A 55 -1.67 1.40 -13.46
C LEU A 55 -0.83 0.61 -14.46
N ASP A 56 -1.43 0.26 -15.60
CA ASP A 56 -0.79 -0.52 -16.66
C ASP A 56 -0.19 -1.86 -16.16
N GLY A 57 -0.86 -2.52 -15.21
CA GLY A 57 -0.41 -3.79 -14.62
C GLY A 57 0.62 -3.66 -13.49
N GLU A 58 1.03 -2.43 -13.15
CA GLU A 58 1.97 -2.18 -12.06
C GLU A 58 1.24 -1.59 -10.85
N ILE A 59 1.54 -2.11 -9.65
CA ILE A 59 1.07 -1.51 -8.41
C ILE A 59 1.85 -0.23 -8.15
N ILE A 60 1.14 0.89 -8.11
CA ILE A 60 1.70 2.23 -7.90
C ILE A 60 1.35 2.83 -6.53
N GLY A 61 0.47 2.18 -5.77
CA GLY A 61 0.07 2.64 -4.45
C GLY A 61 -0.73 1.58 -3.70
N PHE A 62 -0.86 1.76 -2.39
CA PHE A 62 -1.70 0.89 -1.56
C PHE A 62 -2.23 1.61 -0.33
N SER A 63 -3.30 1.08 0.24
CA SER A 63 -3.87 1.55 1.51
C SER A 63 -4.30 0.39 2.40
N TYR A 64 -4.31 0.63 3.71
CA TYR A 64 -4.93 -0.23 4.72
C TYR A 64 -5.93 0.55 5.54
N ALA A 65 -7.14 0.02 5.65
CA ALA A 65 -8.13 0.47 6.62
C ALA A 65 -8.05 -0.42 7.87
N ASP A 66 -8.03 0.20 9.05
CA ASP A 66 -8.10 -0.50 10.33
C ASP A 66 -9.56 -0.87 10.65
N ARG A 67 -9.79 -2.11 11.09
CA ARG A 67 -11.14 -2.59 11.39
C ARG A 67 -11.69 -2.06 12.71
N THR A 68 -10.83 -1.64 13.64
CA THR A 68 -11.22 -1.32 15.01
C THR A 68 -11.85 0.07 15.13
N ASP A 69 -11.32 1.06 14.41
CA ASP A 69 -11.74 2.45 14.49
C ASP A 69 -12.19 3.05 13.15
N ALA A 70 -12.22 2.24 12.09
CA ALA A 70 -12.58 2.65 10.73
C ALA A 70 -11.69 3.77 10.16
N SER A 71 -10.43 3.86 10.62
CA SER A 71 -9.43 4.78 10.10
C SER A 71 -8.63 4.20 8.93
N ILE A 72 -7.96 5.07 8.16
CA ILE A 72 -6.89 4.67 7.24
C ILE A 72 -5.58 4.65 8.02
N TRP A 73 -5.06 3.45 8.26
CA TRP A 73 -3.82 3.25 9.00
C TRP A 73 -2.57 3.44 8.14
N ALA A 74 -2.67 3.11 6.85
CA ALA A 74 -1.59 3.26 5.90
C ALA A 74 -2.14 3.74 4.56
N LEU A 75 -1.46 4.72 3.96
CA LEU A 75 -1.68 5.16 2.59
C LEU A 75 -0.32 5.54 2.02
N PHE A 76 0.09 4.86 0.95
CA PHE A 76 1.39 5.08 0.33
C PHE A 76 1.25 5.03 -1.19
N VAL A 77 1.96 5.95 -1.85
CA VAL A 77 2.08 6.01 -3.32
C VAL A 77 3.56 5.91 -3.67
N ASP A 78 3.87 5.24 -4.77
CA ASP A 78 5.23 5.18 -5.31
C ASP A 78 5.71 6.61 -5.65
N PRO A 79 6.84 7.09 -5.10
CA PRO A 79 7.35 8.43 -5.37
C PRO A 79 7.60 8.73 -6.85
N ALA A 80 7.80 7.71 -7.70
CA ALA A 80 7.95 7.88 -9.14
C ALA A 80 6.62 8.04 -9.89
N ARG A 81 5.48 7.81 -9.21
CA ARG A 81 4.12 7.78 -9.76
C ARG A 81 3.15 8.71 -9.01
N GLU A 82 3.69 9.67 -8.25
CA GLU A 82 2.91 10.71 -7.57
C GLU A 82 2.19 11.63 -8.58
N GLY A 83 1.11 12.29 -8.14
CA GLY A 83 0.33 13.21 -8.99
C GLY A 83 -0.62 12.53 -9.99
N LEU A 84 -0.75 11.20 -9.95
CA LEU A 84 -1.62 10.42 -10.83
C LEU A 84 -2.99 10.06 -10.21
N GLY A 85 -3.32 10.59 -9.02
CA GLY A 85 -4.61 10.36 -8.35
C GLY A 85 -4.74 9.05 -7.57
N ALA A 86 -3.65 8.27 -7.41
CA ALA A 86 -3.70 7.00 -6.67
C ALA A 86 -3.95 7.16 -5.16
N GLY A 87 -3.62 8.31 -4.58
CA GLY A 87 -3.76 8.60 -3.14
C GLY A 87 -4.69 9.77 -2.82
N SER A 88 -5.52 10.20 -3.77
CA SER A 88 -6.45 11.33 -3.64
C SER A 88 -7.83 10.92 -3.14
#